data_AF-A0A419GTZ2-F1
#
_entry.id   AF-A0A419GTZ2-F1
#
_cell.length_a   1.000
_cell.length_b   1.000
_cell.length_c   1.000
_cell.angle_alpha   90.00
_cell.angle_beta   90.00
_cell.angle_gamma   90.00
#
_symmetry.space_group_name_H-M   'P 1'
#
loop_
_entity.id
_entity.type
_entity.pdbx_description
1 polymer ?
#
loop_
_entity_poly.entity_id
_entity_poly.type
_entity_poly.pdbx_seq_one_letter_code
_entity_poly.pdbx_strand_id
1 'polypeptide(L)'
;MVRGCQGEVRGGVRRGLQAQGRDRDRHLHHPGRRGPRGCRAGAGPVGRGSFGPVVDTGGPADGSRELAAALLELEQVVRRLRRECPWDRQQDINSVVAHTLEETYELIDAAQGARAGEFTGEVGDILFHMFFLSLMAEELGWGDLAGIARGITEKLVRRHPHVFAGAQAADAAEVVDRWEDIKRGEDGREGIFHDVPGSLPSSLFAQRLQSRAAASGFDWDRAEPVFDKLDEEVGELREALVREDSARREKKRGPETAIYHEVGDVLFAVINLARKLEVDPELALRSAAGRFRARVEAAAALAEAEGEDFGSLPLDRQEEYYQRAKG
;
A
#
# COMPACT_ATOMS: atom_id res chain seq x y z
N MET A 1 -61.65 -34.85 -6.27
CA MET A 1 -62.34 -36.00 -5.63
C MET A 1 -61.24 -36.95 -5.16
N VAL A 2 -60.81 -36.84 -3.89
CA VAL A 2 -61.12 -37.75 -2.78
C VAL A 2 -60.11 -38.92 -2.66
N ARG A 3 -59.27 -38.82 -1.60
CA ARG A 3 -58.79 -39.85 -0.63
C ARG A 3 -58.02 -41.07 -1.19
N GLY A 4 -56.95 -41.59 -0.58
CA GLY A 4 -56.49 -41.56 0.81
C GLY A 4 -56.40 -43.00 1.38
N CYS A 5 -55.48 -43.22 2.35
CA CYS A 5 -55.25 -44.41 3.21
C CYS A 5 -54.21 -45.44 2.68
N GLN A 6 -53.29 -46.00 3.49
CA GLN A 6 -53.09 -46.02 4.95
C GLN A 6 -51.71 -46.64 5.30
N GLY A 7 -51.16 -46.30 6.48
CA GLY A 7 -50.05 -47.04 7.11
C GLY A 7 -49.28 -46.27 8.21
N GLU A 8 -49.90 -46.03 9.37
CA GLU A 8 -49.23 -45.62 10.63
C GLU A 8 -48.52 -46.84 11.27
N VAL A 9 -47.54 -46.72 12.19
CA VAL A 9 -47.77 -46.55 13.65
C VAL A 9 -46.44 -46.40 14.44
N ARG A 10 -46.36 -45.30 15.22
CA ARG A 10 -45.81 -45.06 16.60
C ARG A 10 -44.34 -45.36 16.94
N GLY A 11 -43.65 -44.59 17.79
CA GLY A 11 -43.96 -43.45 18.68
C GLY A 11 -42.62 -42.81 19.14
N GLY A 12 -42.48 -41.74 19.91
CA GLY A 12 -43.39 -40.87 20.63
C GLY A 12 -42.60 -40.21 21.79
N VAL A 13 -42.58 -38.85 21.82
CA VAL A 13 -42.86 -38.00 23.01
C VAL A 13 -41.73 -37.87 24.05
N ARG A 14 -41.36 -36.73 24.67
CA ARG A 14 -41.72 -35.28 24.62
C ARG A 14 -40.66 -34.48 25.43
N ARG A 15 -40.47 -33.22 25.01
CA ARG A 15 -40.34 -31.93 25.74
C ARG A 15 -39.86 -31.86 27.20
N GLY A 16 -39.08 -30.79 27.48
CA GLY A 16 -39.17 -30.06 28.75
C GLY A 16 -38.09 -29.00 28.98
N LEU A 17 -38.40 -27.73 28.69
CA LEU A 17 -37.72 -26.55 29.26
C LEU A 17 -38.00 -26.44 30.76
N GLN A 18 -37.01 -26.01 31.56
CA GLN A 18 -37.21 -25.10 32.69
C GLN A 18 -35.89 -24.43 33.13
N ALA A 19 -35.98 -23.14 33.39
CA ALA A 19 -34.96 -22.27 33.97
C ALA A 19 -35.01 -22.29 35.51
N GLN A 20 -33.88 -22.03 36.18
CA GLN A 20 -33.74 -21.12 37.35
C GLN A 20 -32.33 -21.17 37.99
N GLY A 21 -31.69 -20.00 38.07
CA GLY A 21 -31.06 -19.40 39.27
C GLY A 21 -29.80 -20.03 39.91
N ARG A 22 -28.70 -19.24 39.98
CA ARG A 22 -28.23 -18.53 41.20
C ARG A 22 -26.78 -18.02 41.05
N ASP A 23 -26.70 -16.69 41.07
CA ASP A 23 -25.75 -15.82 41.75
C ASP A 23 -24.70 -16.46 42.69
N ARG A 24 -23.40 -16.14 42.49
CA ARG A 24 -22.36 -16.03 43.54
C ARG A 24 -21.15 -15.21 43.08
N ASP A 25 -20.97 -14.09 43.75
CA ASP A 25 -19.73 -13.35 43.97
C ASP A 25 -18.47 -14.22 44.09
N ARG A 26 -17.39 -13.81 43.42
CA ARG A 26 -16.02 -14.02 43.89
C ARG A 26 -15.12 -12.82 43.60
N HIS A 27 -14.92 -12.02 44.65
CA HIS A 27 -13.72 -11.24 44.90
C HIS A 27 -12.45 -12.08 44.71
N LEU A 28 -11.44 -11.55 44.01
CA LEU A 28 -10.04 -11.89 44.24
C LEU A 28 -9.14 -10.65 44.15
N HIS A 29 -8.82 -10.16 45.35
CA HIS A 29 -7.54 -9.62 45.82
C HIS A 29 -6.45 -9.18 44.83
N HIS A 30 -6.15 -7.89 44.95
CA HIS A 30 -4.87 -7.25 44.70
C HIS A 30 -3.80 -7.73 45.72
N PRO A 31 -2.55 -7.91 45.28
CA PRO A 31 -1.42 -7.55 46.12
C PRO A 31 -0.51 -6.57 45.38
N GLY A 32 -0.25 -5.43 46.01
CA GLY A 32 0.81 -4.53 45.57
C GLY A 32 2.20 -5.09 45.88
N ARG A 33 3.21 -4.59 45.16
CA ARG A 33 4.45 -4.02 45.73
C ARG A 33 5.41 -3.53 44.64
N ARG A 34 5.83 -2.28 44.83
CA ARG A 34 7.20 -1.72 44.70
C ARG A 34 7.83 -1.73 43.30
N GLY A 35 7.86 -0.54 42.70
CA GLY A 35 8.74 -0.25 41.58
C GLY A 35 10.23 -0.10 41.98
N PRO A 36 11.09 0.10 40.97
CA PRO A 36 12.33 0.83 41.15
C PRO A 36 12.49 1.98 40.13
N ARG A 37 12.81 3.15 40.69
CA ARG A 37 13.93 4.02 40.30
C ARG A 37 14.04 4.47 38.83
N GLY A 38 13.51 5.67 38.60
CA GLY A 38 14.17 6.82 37.96
C GLY A 38 15.22 6.58 36.87
N CYS A 39 14.80 6.75 35.62
CA CYS A 39 15.67 7.18 34.53
C CYS A 39 15.48 8.68 34.34
N ARG A 40 16.50 9.48 34.72
CA ARG A 40 16.61 10.89 34.33
C ARG A 40 16.99 10.92 32.85
N ALA A 41 16.05 11.23 31.97
CA ALA A 41 16.36 11.66 30.60
C ALA A 41 16.68 13.16 30.66
N GLY A 42 17.97 13.50 30.57
CA GLY A 42 18.41 14.88 30.35
C GLY A 42 18.18 15.25 28.88
N ALA A 43 17.11 15.98 28.60
CA ALA A 43 16.97 16.71 27.35
C ALA A 43 17.58 18.11 27.55
N GLY A 44 18.81 18.29 27.07
CA GLY A 44 19.39 19.63 26.89
C GLY A 44 18.66 20.36 25.75
N PRO A 45 18.62 21.71 25.75
CA PRO A 45 17.93 22.46 24.73
C PRO A 45 18.69 22.32 23.40
N VAL A 46 18.09 21.62 22.44
CA VAL A 46 18.56 21.63 21.05
C VAL A 46 18.34 23.06 20.53
N GLY A 47 19.44 23.70 20.12
CA GLY A 47 19.45 25.08 19.67
C GLY A 47 18.44 25.32 18.55
N ARG A 48 17.64 26.38 18.69
CA ARG A 48 16.84 26.92 17.61
C ARG A 48 17.80 27.45 16.54
N GLY A 49 18.12 26.64 15.54
CA GLY A 49 18.64 27.13 14.28
C GLY A 49 17.55 27.98 13.63
N SER A 50 17.70 29.30 13.67
CA SER A 50 16.85 30.19 12.90
C SER A 50 17.17 29.96 11.42
N PHE A 51 16.36 29.17 10.75
CA PHE A 51 16.37 29.12 9.29
C PHE A 51 15.98 30.50 8.77
N GLY A 52 16.77 31.03 7.83
CA GLY A 52 16.44 32.27 7.12
C GLY A 52 15.09 32.16 6.41
N PRO A 53 14.48 33.28 6.03
CA PRO A 53 13.16 33.28 5.42
C PRO A 53 13.17 32.39 4.17
N VAL A 54 12.22 31.45 4.13
CA VAL A 54 11.86 30.73 2.90
C VAL A 54 11.62 31.80 1.84
N VAL A 55 12.36 31.70 0.73
CA VAL A 55 12.30 32.68 -0.36
C VAL A 55 10.85 32.82 -0.79
N ASP A 56 10.31 34.03 -0.64
CA ASP A 56 8.98 34.40 -1.10
C ASP A 56 8.93 34.27 -2.62
N THR A 57 8.33 33.19 -3.12
CA THR A 57 8.08 32.97 -4.54
C THR A 57 6.88 33.79 -5.00
N GLY A 58 6.86 35.09 -4.71
CA GLY A 58 6.07 36.13 -5.41
C GLY A 58 4.58 35.88 -5.65
N GLY A 59 3.91 35.06 -4.84
CA GLY A 59 2.46 34.85 -4.95
C GLY A 59 1.69 36.00 -4.30
N PRO A 60 0.48 36.35 -4.78
CA PRO A 60 -0.32 37.35 -4.08
C PRO A 60 -0.59 36.87 -2.65
N ALA A 61 -0.27 37.72 -1.66
CA ALA A 61 -0.40 37.43 -0.23
C ALA A 61 -1.80 36.98 0.22
N ASP A 62 -2.81 37.15 -0.64
CA ASP A 62 -4.19 36.71 -0.48
C ASP A 62 -4.33 35.17 -0.57
N GLY A 63 -3.69 34.55 -1.56
CA GLY A 63 -3.78 33.09 -1.77
C GLY A 63 -3.13 32.27 -0.66
N SER A 64 -2.03 32.75 -0.08
CA SER A 64 -1.39 32.08 1.07
C SER A 64 -2.25 32.15 2.33
N ARG A 65 -3.02 33.24 2.51
CA ARG A 65 -3.93 33.39 3.65
C ARG A 65 -5.16 32.50 3.50
N GLU A 66 -5.71 32.42 2.30
CA GLU A 66 -6.84 31.54 1.99
C GLU A 66 -6.47 30.06 2.21
N LEU A 67 -5.32 29.60 1.70
CA LEU A 67 -4.83 28.25 1.94
C LEU A 67 -4.67 27.95 3.44
N ALA A 68 -4.05 28.85 4.19
CA ALA A 68 -3.88 28.68 5.63
C ALA A 68 -5.23 28.57 6.35
N ALA A 69 -6.22 29.39 5.96
CA ALA A 69 -7.56 29.35 6.51
C ALA A 69 -8.25 28.01 6.21
N ALA A 70 -8.18 27.52 4.97
CA ALA A 70 -8.79 26.25 4.57
C ALA A 70 -8.19 25.04 5.32
N LEU A 71 -6.87 25.01 5.50
CA LEU A 71 -6.21 23.95 6.27
C LEU A 71 -6.58 23.99 7.76
N LEU A 72 -6.72 25.18 8.34
CA LEU A 72 -7.18 25.36 9.72
C LEU A 72 -8.65 24.96 9.89
N GLU A 73 -9.49 25.21 8.88
CA GLU A 73 -10.88 24.76 8.88
C GLU A 73 -10.96 23.23 8.87
N LEU A 74 -10.18 22.57 8.01
CA LEU A 74 -10.09 21.11 7.99
C LEU A 74 -9.63 20.55 9.35
N GLU A 75 -8.61 21.14 9.96
CA GLU A 75 -8.15 20.75 11.29
C GLU A 75 -9.28 20.81 12.34
N GLN A 76 -10.07 21.88 12.33
CA GLN A 76 -11.21 22.05 13.24
C GLN A 76 -12.29 21.00 13.02
N VAL A 77 -12.60 20.69 11.76
CA VAL A 77 -13.56 19.64 11.39
C VAL A 77 -13.08 18.28 11.89
N VAL A 78 -11.83 17.90 11.59
CA VAL A 78 -11.20 16.64 12.03
C VAL A 78 -11.24 16.50 13.55
N ARG A 79 -10.86 17.55 14.29
CA ARG A 79 -10.93 17.55 15.77
C ARG A 79 -12.35 17.45 16.29
N ARG A 80 -13.33 18.01 15.57
CA ARG A 80 -14.74 17.89 15.94
C ARG A 80 -15.25 16.47 15.71
N LEU A 81 -14.96 15.88 14.55
CA LEU A 81 -15.30 14.49 14.22
C LEU A 81 -14.72 13.53 15.26
N ARG A 82 -13.42 13.63 15.56
CA ARG A 82 -12.75 12.81 16.58
C ARG A 82 -13.41 12.87 17.95
N ARG A 83 -14.01 14.01 18.32
CA ARG A 83 -14.69 14.21 19.62
C ARG A 83 -16.17 13.87 19.61
N GLU A 84 -16.89 14.13 18.53
CA GLU A 84 -18.36 14.10 18.48
C GLU A 84 -18.89 12.85 17.77
N CYS A 85 -18.23 12.38 16.71
CA CYS A 85 -18.67 11.21 15.95
C CYS A 85 -18.26 9.91 16.65
N PRO A 86 -19.20 8.99 16.95
CA PRO A 86 -18.87 7.70 17.55
C PRO A 86 -17.92 6.84 16.70
N TRP A 87 -18.08 6.88 15.38
CA TRP A 87 -17.25 6.09 14.45
C TRP A 87 -15.82 6.62 14.36
N ASP A 88 -15.62 7.93 14.29
CA ASP A 88 -14.28 8.54 14.27
C ASP A 88 -13.54 8.36 15.60
N ARG A 89 -14.29 8.38 16.71
CA ARG A 89 -13.72 8.21 18.04
C ARG A 89 -13.20 6.81 18.31
N GLN A 90 -13.81 5.77 17.72
CA GLN A 90 -13.37 4.39 17.89
C GLN A 90 -12.16 4.01 17.02
N GLN A 91 -11.80 4.85 16.03
CA GLN A 91 -10.66 4.58 15.16
C GLN A 91 -9.35 4.56 15.95
N ASP A 92 -8.43 3.71 15.51
CA ASP A 92 -7.04 3.69 15.96
C ASP A 92 -6.08 3.91 14.77
N ILE A 93 -4.78 4.00 15.04
CA ILE A 93 -3.78 4.25 13.98
C ILE A 93 -3.82 3.15 12.92
N ASN A 94 -4.03 1.89 13.30
CA ASN A 94 -3.99 0.78 12.35
C ASN A 94 -5.22 0.79 11.44
N SER A 95 -6.41 1.09 11.98
CA SER A 95 -7.62 1.21 11.16
C SER A 95 -7.51 2.37 10.17
N VAL A 96 -6.99 3.52 10.59
CA VAL A 96 -6.79 4.68 9.69
C VAL A 96 -5.71 4.40 8.64
N VAL A 97 -4.63 3.68 8.99
CA VAL A 97 -3.61 3.25 8.01
C VAL A 97 -4.18 2.28 6.98
N ALA A 98 -5.06 1.35 7.40
CA ALA A 98 -5.75 0.46 6.48
C ALA A 98 -6.63 1.23 5.49
N HIS A 99 -7.42 2.19 5.97
CA HIS A 99 -8.20 3.07 5.10
C HIS A 99 -7.31 3.93 4.20
N THR A 100 -6.19 4.45 4.71
CA THR A 100 -5.22 5.20 3.89
C THR A 100 -4.69 4.36 2.72
N LEU A 101 -4.49 3.05 2.93
CA LEU A 101 -4.08 2.15 1.86
C LEU A 101 -5.18 1.96 0.81
N GLU A 102 -6.44 1.84 1.25
CA GLU A 102 -7.62 1.79 0.36
C GLU A 102 -7.70 3.05 -0.50
N GLU A 103 -7.71 4.24 0.11
CA GLU A 103 -7.75 5.53 -0.62
C GLU A 103 -6.53 5.75 -1.52
N THR A 104 -5.38 5.17 -1.16
CA THR A 104 -4.20 5.22 -2.05
C THR A 104 -4.47 4.47 -3.35
N TYR A 105 -5.21 3.35 -3.29
CA TYR A 105 -5.60 2.62 -4.50
C TYR A 105 -6.73 3.31 -5.26
N GLU A 106 -7.66 3.98 -4.60
CA GLU A 106 -8.68 4.81 -5.26
C GLU A 106 -8.03 6.00 -5.98
N LEU A 107 -7.06 6.67 -5.34
CA LEU A 107 -6.24 7.71 -5.95
C LEU A 107 -5.50 7.22 -7.19
N ILE A 108 -4.95 6.00 -7.15
CA ILE A 108 -4.30 5.38 -8.30
C ILE A 108 -5.29 5.17 -9.44
N ASP A 109 -6.50 4.66 -9.17
CA ASP A 109 -7.53 4.45 -10.19
C ASP A 109 -7.96 5.79 -10.81
N ALA A 110 -8.23 6.79 -9.98
CA ALA A 110 -8.63 8.12 -10.43
C ALA A 110 -7.55 8.79 -11.31
N ALA A 111 -6.28 8.64 -10.94
CA ALA A 111 -5.14 9.14 -11.72
C ALA A 111 -5.04 8.43 -13.10
N GLN A 112 -5.23 7.11 -13.13
CA GLN A 112 -5.18 6.33 -14.38
C GLN A 112 -6.39 6.57 -15.28
N GLY A 113 -7.56 6.85 -14.70
CA GLY A 113 -8.79 7.18 -15.42
C GLY A 113 -8.81 8.59 -16.02
N ALA A 114 -7.82 9.44 -15.71
CA ALA A 114 -7.78 10.86 -16.08
C ALA A 114 -9.05 11.64 -15.67
N ARG A 115 -9.68 11.25 -14.55
CA ARG A 115 -10.92 11.84 -14.04
C ARG A 115 -10.59 12.88 -12.98
N ALA A 116 -10.40 14.13 -13.42
CA ALA A 116 -9.89 15.20 -12.55
C ALA A 116 -10.68 15.40 -11.26
N GLY A 117 -12.02 15.29 -11.31
CA GLY A 117 -12.88 15.44 -10.12
C GLY A 117 -12.66 14.33 -9.08
N GLU A 118 -12.66 13.08 -9.53
CA GLU A 118 -12.34 11.92 -8.68
C GLU A 118 -10.94 12.08 -8.09
N PHE A 119 -9.94 12.39 -8.92
CA PHE A 119 -8.56 12.58 -8.45
C PHE A 119 -8.45 13.61 -7.33
N THR A 120 -9.12 14.77 -7.46
CA THR A 120 -9.11 15.78 -6.39
C THR A 120 -9.84 15.34 -5.13
N GLY A 121 -10.87 14.49 -5.25
CA GLY A 121 -11.55 13.88 -4.11
C GLY A 121 -10.60 12.97 -3.34
N GLU A 122 -9.97 12.03 -4.05
CA GLU A 122 -9.04 11.05 -3.44
C GLU A 122 -7.82 11.72 -2.79
N VAL A 123 -7.29 12.79 -3.41
CA VAL A 123 -6.23 13.61 -2.78
C VAL A 123 -6.73 14.25 -1.48
N GLY A 124 -8.00 14.68 -1.45
CA GLY A 124 -8.66 15.20 -0.27
C GLY A 124 -8.80 14.16 0.84
N ASP A 125 -9.13 12.91 0.51
CA ASP A 125 -9.27 11.83 1.49
C ASP A 125 -7.92 11.41 2.09
N ILE A 126 -6.86 11.37 1.27
CA ILE A 126 -5.48 11.22 1.77
C ILE A 126 -5.11 12.40 2.68
N LEU A 127 -5.46 13.64 2.32
CA LEU A 127 -5.19 14.81 3.15
C LEU A 127 -5.92 14.72 4.50
N PHE A 128 -7.20 14.33 4.50
CA PHE A 128 -7.99 14.07 5.70
C PHE A 128 -7.30 13.04 6.61
N HIS A 129 -6.86 11.91 6.06
CA HIS A 129 -6.13 10.88 6.82
C HIS A 129 -4.84 11.40 7.43
N MET A 130 -4.08 12.27 6.75
CA MET A 130 -2.87 12.88 7.32
C MET A 130 -3.18 13.79 8.52
N PHE A 131 -4.27 14.56 8.45
CA PHE A 131 -4.74 15.38 9.58
C PHE A 131 -5.21 14.51 10.74
N PHE A 132 -5.96 13.45 10.45
CA PHE A 132 -6.51 12.55 11.47
C PHE A 132 -5.41 11.75 12.19
N LEU A 133 -4.43 11.22 11.45
CA LEU A 133 -3.25 10.57 12.03
C LEU A 133 -2.37 11.54 12.84
N SER A 134 -2.22 12.79 12.37
CA SER A 134 -1.49 13.82 13.12
C SER A 134 -2.18 14.17 14.45
N LEU A 135 -3.52 14.23 14.46
CA LEU A 135 -4.30 14.42 15.68
C LEU A 135 -4.14 13.25 16.66
N MET A 136 -4.13 12.00 16.17
CA MET A 136 -3.86 10.83 17.01
C MET A 136 -2.44 10.83 17.57
N ALA A 137 -1.45 11.26 16.77
CA ALA A 137 -0.07 11.42 17.24
C ALA A 137 0.01 12.45 18.39
N GLU A 138 -0.80 13.51 18.34
CA GLU A 138 -0.92 14.51 19.40
C GLU A 138 -1.53 13.90 20.67
N GLU A 139 -2.63 13.14 20.54
CA GLU A 139 -3.27 12.41 21.64
C GLU A 139 -2.29 11.45 22.36
N LEU A 140 -1.36 10.86 21.60
CA LEU A 140 -0.32 9.95 22.10
C LEU A 140 0.96 10.67 22.58
N GLY A 141 1.05 11.99 22.40
CA GLY A 141 2.22 12.78 22.76
C GLY A 141 3.45 12.55 21.87
N TRP A 142 3.27 12.04 20.65
CA TRP A 142 4.35 11.80 19.68
C TRP A 142 4.73 13.05 18.87
N GLY A 143 3.78 13.97 18.70
CA GLY A 143 3.96 15.21 17.94
C GLY A 143 2.62 15.80 17.52
N ASP A 144 2.63 16.90 16.79
CA ASP A 144 1.43 17.56 16.26
C ASP A 144 1.59 17.83 14.75
N LEU A 145 0.51 18.25 14.09
CA LEU A 145 0.51 18.53 12.66
C LEU A 145 1.56 19.59 12.29
N ALA A 146 1.73 20.63 13.11
CA ALA A 146 2.72 21.69 12.87
C ALA A 146 4.17 21.18 12.98
N GLY A 147 4.45 20.29 13.91
CA GLY A 147 5.74 19.64 14.09
C GLY A 147 6.05 18.68 12.94
N ILE A 148 5.07 17.90 12.50
CA ILE A 148 5.19 17.02 11.32
C ILE A 148 5.50 17.85 10.08
N ALA A 149 4.72 18.92 9.82
CA ALA A 149 4.91 19.81 8.67
C ALA A 149 6.30 20.48 8.68
N ARG A 150 6.75 20.98 9.83
CA ARG A 150 8.11 21.54 9.98
C ARG A 150 9.20 20.49 9.74
N GLY A 151 9.03 19.30 10.31
CA GLY A 151 9.99 18.21 10.16
C GLY A 151 10.18 17.77 8.70
N ILE A 152 9.08 17.61 7.95
CA ILE A 152 9.18 17.29 6.52
C ILE A 152 9.73 18.46 5.70
N THR A 153 9.38 19.71 6.06
CA THR A 153 9.93 20.91 5.40
C THR A 153 11.44 21.00 5.56
N GLU A 154 11.97 20.90 6.78
CA GLU A 154 13.41 20.92 7.06
C GLU A 154 14.14 19.78 6.33
N LYS A 155 13.55 18.58 6.31
CA LYS A 155 14.08 17.42 5.60
C LYS A 155 14.14 17.66 4.09
N LEU A 156 13.07 18.19 3.49
CA LEU A 156 13.03 18.47 2.05
C LEU A 156 14.02 19.58 1.66
N VAL A 157 14.10 20.67 2.44
CA VAL A 157 15.07 21.76 2.21
C VAL A 157 16.50 21.22 2.23
N ARG A 158 16.85 20.44 3.27
CA ARG A 158 18.19 19.84 3.40
C ARG A 158 18.53 18.88 2.25
N ARG A 159 17.55 18.12 1.77
CA ARG A 159 17.72 17.14 0.69
C ARG A 159 17.69 17.76 -0.72
N HIS A 160 17.38 19.06 -0.85
CA HIS A 160 17.41 19.80 -2.11
C HIS A 160 18.37 21.01 -2.04
N PRO A 161 19.67 20.78 -1.77
CA PRO A 161 20.63 21.89 -1.67
C PRO A 161 20.79 22.65 -3.00
N HIS A 162 20.44 22.03 -4.12
CA HIS A 162 20.44 22.67 -5.43
C HIS A 162 19.32 23.70 -5.62
N VAL A 163 18.23 23.58 -4.85
CA VAL A 163 17.15 24.58 -4.81
C VAL A 163 17.40 25.61 -3.72
N PHE A 164 17.81 25.18 -2.51
CA PHE A 164 17.79 26.03 -1.32
C PHE A 164 19.16 26.48 -0.78
N ALA A 165 20.26 25.92 -1.27
CA ALA A 165 21.61 26.18 -0.75
C ALA A 165 22.66 26.45 -1.84
N GLY A 166 22.23 26.72 -3.08
CA GLY A 166 23.10 27.13 -4.18
C GLY A 166 24.01 26.04 -4.76
N ALA A 167 23.79 24.76 -4.41
CA ALA A 167 24.47 23.67 -5.10
C ALA A 167 24.04 23.62 -6.57
N GLN A 168 24.92 23.16 -7.47
CA GLN A 168 24.58 22.99 -8.88
C GLN A 168 24.22 21.53 -9.14
N ALA A 169 23.20 21.29 -9.94
CA ALA A 169 22.91 19.98 -10.51
C ALA A 169 22.61 20.19 -11.99
N ALA A 170 23.31 19.46 -12.87
CA ALA A 170 23.20 19.62 -14.31
C ALA A 170 21.89 19.03 -14.85
N ASP A 171 21.42 17.95 -14.24
CA ASP A 171 20.22 17.22 -14.65
C ASP A 171 19.53 16.49 -13.48
N ALA A 172 18.40 15.84 -13.77
CA ALA A 172 17.63 15.10 -12.79
C ALA A 172 18.38 13.87 -12.23
N ALA A 173 19.27 13.25 -13.01
CA ALA A 173 20.04 12.10 -12.55
C ALA A 173 21.03 12.53 -11.45
N GLU A 174 21.74 13.64 -11.65
CA GLU A 174 22.64 14.19 -10.63
C GLU A 174 21.89 14.62 -9.35
N VAL A 175 20.64 15.10 -9.49
CA VAL A 175 19.77 15.39 -8.33
C VAL A 175 19.45 14.12 -7.54
N VAL A 176 19.09 13.02 -8.22
CA VAL A 176 18.76 11.74 -7.59
C VAL A 176 19.96 11.15 -6.87
N ASP A 177 21.14 11.14 -7.51
CA ASP A 177 22.38 10.63 -6.91
C ASP A 177 22.72 11.39 -5.62
N ARG A 178 22.70 12.72 -5.68
CA ARG A 178 22.95 13.57 -4.51
C ARG A 178 21.92 13.36 -3.41
N TRP A 179 20.64 13.16 -3.78
CA TRP A 179 19.58 12.89 -2.80
C TRP A 179 19.82 11.57 -2.06
N GLU A 180 20.26 10.54 -2.77
CA GLU A 180 20.64 9.27 -2.16
C GLU A 180 21.90 9.38 -1.29
N ASP A 181 22.89 10.17 -1.69
CA ASP A 181 24.09 10.44 -0.87
C ASP A 181 23.74 11.11 0.46
N ILE A 182 22.87 12.12 0.43
CA ILE A 182 22.41 12.83 1.63
C ILE A 182 21.66 11.88 2.57
N LYS A 183 20.80 11.00 2.04
CA LYS A 183 20.11 9.98 2.84
C LYS A 183 21.08 9.05 3.55
N ARG A 184 22.10 8.53 2.84
CA ARG A 184 23.09 7.61 3.43
C ARG A 184 23.85 8.24 4.59
N GLY A 185 24.07 9.55 4.57
CA GLY A 185 24.69 10.29 5.68
C GLY A 185 23.76 10.54 6.88
N GLU A 186 22.45 10.41 6.73
CA GLU A 186 21.44 10.65 7.79
C GLU A 186 21.07 9.38 8.57
N ASP A 187 21.10 8.22 7.91
CA ASP A 187 20.64 6.97 8.50
C ASP A 187 21.77 6.31 9.32
N GLY A 188 21.68 6.40 10.65
CA GLY A 188 22.58 5.70 11.60
C GLY A 188 22.36 4.18 11.69
N ARG A 189 21.84 3.55 10.62
CA ARG A 189 21.52 2.12 10.55
C ARG A 189 22.48 1.43 9.57
N GLU A 190 22.87 0.19 9.88
CA GLU A 190 23.90 -0.55 9.13
C GLU A 190 23.31 -1.51 8.09
N GLY A 191 24.06 -1.74 6.99
CA GLY A 191 23.71 -2.69 5.91
C GLY A 191 23.11 -2.02 4.66
N ILE A 192 23.18 -2.68 3.50
CA ILE A 192 22.78 -2.10 2.20
C ILE A 192 21.26 -1.83 2.13
N PHE A 193 20.44 -2.57 2.88
CA PHE A 193 18.97 -2.53 2.83
C PHE A 193 18.31 -1.95 4.11
N HIS A 194 19.07 -1.24 4.95
CA HIS A 194 18.66 -0.83 6.29
C HIS A 194 17.41 0.08 6.38
N ASP A 195 17.05 0.72 5.27
CA ASP A 195 15.95 1.67 5.16
C ASP A 195 14.79 1.16 4.30
N VAL A 196 14.83 -0.10 3.83
CA VAL A 196 13.74 -0.73 3.06
C VAL A 196 12.71 -1.30 4.06
N PRO A 197 11.50 -0.72 4.17
CA PRO A 197 10.49 -1.25 5.07
C PRO A 197 10.00 -2.63 4.60
N GLY A 198 9.97 -3.61 5.50
CA GLY A 198 9.46 -4.95 5.19
C GLY A 198 7.94 -5.02 4.99
N SER A 199 7.20 -3.95 5.31
CA SER A 199 5.74 -3.86 5.13
C SER A 199 5.32 -3.40 3.73
N LEU A 200 6.28 -3.12 2.84
CA LEU A 200 5.96 -2.71 1.47
C LEU A 200 5.31 -3.87 0.69
N PRO A 201 4.38 -3.58 -0.24
CA PRO A 201 3.91 -4.57 -1.22
C PRO A 201 5.10 -5.17 -1.98
N SER A 202 5.01 -6.45 -2.35
CA SER A 202 6.13 -7.21 -2.91
C SER A 202 6.79 -6.56 -4.12
N SER A 203 6.01 -5.94 -5.00
CA SER A 203 6.48 -5.21 -6.19
C SER A 203 7.38 -4.03 -5.81
N LEU A 204 6.90 -3.17 -4.90
CA LEU A 204 7.62 -2.01 -4.40
C LEU A 204 8.79 -2.40 -3.49
N PHE A 205 8.65 -3.45 -2.69
CA PHE A 205 9.72 -4.01 -1.87
C PHE A 205 10.89 -4.46 -2.75
N ALA A 206 10.62 -5.26 -3.78
CA ALA A 206 11.64 -5.74 -4.72
C ALA A 206 12.30 -4.58 -5.47
N GLN A 207 11.52 -3.62 -5.97
CA GLN A 207 12.05 -2.44 -6.65
C GLN A 207 12.98 -1.63 -5.72
N ARG A 208 12.61 -1.45 -4.44
CA ARG A 208 13.45 -0.76 -3.45
C ARG A 208 14.75 -1.49 -3.14
N LEU A 209 14.71 -2.82 -3.00
CA LEU A 209 15.92 -3.63 -2.85
C LEU A 209 16.85 -3.47 -4.05
N GLN A 210 16.31 -3.53 -5.28
CA GLN A 210 17.11 -3.36 -6.50
C GLN A 210 17.72 -1.95 -6.60
N SER A 211 16.96 -0.89 -6.29
CA SER A 211 17.49 0.48 -6.26
C SER A 211 18.60 0.64 -5.21
N ARG A 212 18.50 -0.03 -4.06
CA ARG A 212 19.53 -0.01 -3.00
C ARG A 212 20.78 -0.78 -3.40
N ALA A 213 20.62 -1.93 -4.06
CA ALA A 213 21.73 -2.67 -4.64
C ALA A 213 22.45 -1.84 -5.72
N ALA A 214 21.68 -1.16 -6.58
CA ALA A 214 22.20 -0.28 -7.62
C ALA A 214 22.99 0.92 -7.05
N ALA A 215 22.49 1.55 -5.99
CA ALA A 215 23.21 2.63 -5.30
C ALA A 215 24.55 2.16 -4.68
N SER A 216 24.75 0.85 -4.54
CA SER A 216 26.00 0.25 -4.06
C SER A 216 26.91 -0.22 -5.21
N GLY A 217 26.55 0.06 -6.47
CA GLY A 217 27.26 -0.38 -7.67
C GLY A 217 26.92 -1.80 -8.14
N PHE A 218 25.89 -2.44 -7.58
CA PHE A 218 25.44 -3.77 -8.00
C PHE A 218 24.21 -3.65 -8.91
N ASP A 219 24.45 -3.31 -10.18
CA ASP A 219 23.41 -3.18 -11.21
C ASP A 219 24.00 -3.19 -12.62
N TRP A 220 23.16 -3.42 -13.63
CA TRP A 220 23.53 -3.30 -15.04
C TRP A 220 23.34 -1.86 -15.53
N ASP A 221 24.22 -1.34 -16.38
CA ASP A 221 24.09 0.05 -16.85
C ASP A 221 22.89 0.29 -17.78
N ARG A 222 22.39 -0.76 -18.43
CA ARG A 222 21.31 -0.67 -19.41
C ARG A 222 20.27 -1.77 -19.24
N ALA A 223 19.14 -1.64 -19.93
CA ALA A 223 18.03 -2.59 -19.85
C ALA A 223 18.29 -3.87 -20.65
N GLU A 224 19.10 -3.81 -21.72
CA GLU A 224 19.31 -4.95 -22.63
C GLU A 224 19.82 -6.21 -21.90
N PRO A 225 20.83 -6.15 -21.01
CA PRO A 225 21.27 -7.32 -20.23
C PRO A 225 20.20 -7.89 -19.28
N VAL A 226 19.19 -7.10 -18.93
CA VAL A 226 18.10 -7.57 -18.07
C VAL A 226 17.14 -8.47 -18.84
N PHE A 227 17.01 -8.30 -20.17
CA PHE A 227 16.28 -9.27 -21.00
C PHE A 227 16.98 -10.62 -21.02
N ASP A 228 18.32 -10.66 -21.11
CA ASP A 228 19.07 -11.92 -21.04
C ASP A 228 18.81 -12.64 -19.71
N LYS A 229 18.81 -11.89 -18.60
CA LYS A 229 18.49 -12.45 -17.28
C LYS A 229 17.04 -12.92 -17.20
N LEU A 230 16.09 -12.18 -17.76
CA LEU A 230 14.69 -12.62 -17.82
C LEU A 230 14.53 -13.91 -18.61
N ASP A 231 15.22 -14.05 -19.75
CA ASP A 231 15.21 -15.27 -20.56
C ASP A 231 15.83 -16.45 -19.81
N GLU A 232 16.89 -16.21 -19.03
CA GLU A 232 17.49 -17.19 -18.10
C GLU A 232 16.46 -17.66 -17.07
N GLU A 233 15.81 -16.76 -16.31
CA GLU A 233 14.81 -17.13 -15.29
C GLU A 233 13.61 -17.87 -15.89
N VAL A 234 13.16 -17.46 -17.10
CA VAL A 234 12.09 -18.17 -17.82
C VAL A 234 12.55 -19.56 -18.26
N GLY A 235 13.82 -19.72 -18.63
CA GLY A 235 14.44 -21.01 -18.89
C GLY A 235 14.44 -21.92 -17.68
N GLU A 236 14.90 -21.43 -16.53
CA GLU A 236 14.94 -22.18 -15.26
C GLU A 236 13.52 -22.59 -14.81
N LEU A 237 12.53 -21.71 -14.95
CA LEU A 237 11.12 -22.04 -14.71
C LEU A 237 10.61 -23.17 -15.62
N ARG A 238 10.98 -23.16 -16.91
CA ARG A 238 10.60 -24.25 -17.84
C ARG A 238 11.25 -25.57 -17.44
N GLU A 239 12.51 -25.56 -17.03
CA GLU A 239 13.18 -26.76 -16.54
C GLU A 239 12.53 -27.31 -15.27
N ALA A 240 12.18 -26.44 -14.31
CA ALA A 240 11.49 -26.81 -13.09
C ALA A 240 10.14 -27.49 -13.38
N LEU A 241 9.37 -26.97 -14.35
CA LEU A 241 8.11 -27.58 -14.79
C LEU A 241 8.31 -29.01 -15.33
N VAL A 242 9.27 -29.21 -16.23
CA VAL A 242 9.55 -30.54 -16.81
C VAL A 242 9.98 -31.56 -15.75
N ARG A 243 10.81 -31.13 -14.78
CA ARG A 243 11.28 -31.97 -13.67
C ARG A 243 10.12 -32.39 -12.75
N GLU A 244 9.21 -31.46 -12.43
CA GLU A 244 8.09 -31.73 -11.52
C GLU A 244 6.97 -32.56 -12.19
N ASP A 245 6.65 -32.32 -13.48
CA ASP A 245 5.68 -33.12 -14.23
C ASP A 245 6.12 -34.59 -14.33
N SER A 246 7.42 -34.82 -14.51
CA SER A 246 8.04 -36.15 -14.54
C SER A 246 7.95 -36.87 -13.18
N ALA A 247 7.81 -36.12 -12.08
CA ALA A 247 7.78 -36.67 -10.73
C ALA A 247 6.38 -37.13 -10.26
N ARG A 248 5.30 -36.98 -11.08
CA ARG A 248 3.90 -37.36 -10.77
C ARG A 248 3.47 -37.00 -9.34
N ARG A 249 3.85 -35.82 -8.86
CA ARG A 249 3.47 -35.36 -7.52
C ARG A 249 2.27 -34.43 -7.63
N GLU A 250 1.10 -34.90 -7.20
CA GLU A 250 0.07 -34.02 -6.65
C GLU A 250 0.63 -33.39 -5.37
N LYS A 251 1.43 -32.34 -5.49
CA LYS A 251 1.84 -31.55 -4.33
C LYS A 251 1.48 -30.10 -4.54
N LYS A 252 0.90 -29.52 -3.49
CA LYS A 252 0.69 -28.08 -3.35
C LYS A 252 1.98 -27.37 -3.74
N ARG A 253 1.92 -26.56 -4.80
CA ARG A 253 2.95 -25.59 -5.15
C ARG A 253 3.05 -24.61 -3.98
N GLY A 254 4.13 -24.72 -3.23
CA GLY A 254 4.34 -23.98 -1.99
C GLY A 254 5.78 -23.49 -1.93
N PRO A 255 6.15 -22.72 -0.90
CA PRO A 255 7.44 -22.04 -0.84
C PRO A 255 8.68 -22.92 -1.02
N GLU A 256 8.56 -24.23 -0.80
CA GLU A 256 9.64 -25.21 -0.87
C GLU A 256 9.84 -25.84 -2.27
N THR A 257 8.98 -25.52 -3.25
CA THR A 257 9.03 -26.12 -4.60
C THR A 257 9.90 -25.31 -5.53
N ALA A 258 10.61 -25.97 -6.45
CA ALA A 258 11.44 -25.28 -7.45
C ALA A 258 10.60 -24.29 -8.25
N ILE A 259 9.42 -24.71 -8.74
CA ILE A 259 8.49 -23.83 -9.46
C ILE A 259 8.15 -22.55 -8.68
N TYR A 260 8.01 -22.62 -7.36
CA TYR A 260 7.70 -21.43 -6.55
C TYR A 260 8.87 -20.43 -6.54
N HIS A 261 10.09 -20.93 -6.39
CA HIS A 261 11.30 -20.11 -6.46
C HIS A 261 11.45 -19.47 -7.83
N GLU A 262 11.41 -20.27 -8.90
CA GLU A 262 11.59 -19.77 -10.27
C GLU A 262 10.51 -18.74 -10.68
N VAL A 263 9.26 -18.91 -10.24
CA VAL A 263 8.22 -17.89 -10.44
C VAL A 263 8.58 -16.58 -9.73
N GLY A 264 9.13 -16.67 -8.52
CA GLY A 264 9.62 -15.51 -7.78
C GLY A 264 10.74 -14.79 -8.51
N ASP A 265 11.70 -15.53 -9.07
CA ASP A 265 12.85 -14.98 -9.77
C ASP A 265 12.46 -14.34 -11.11
N VAL A 266 11.54 -14.95 -11.86
CA VAL A 266 10.92 -14.32 -13.04
C VAL A 266 10.24 -12.99 -12.67
N LEU A 267 9.44 -12.97 -11.60
CA LEU A 267 8.78 -11.73 -11.15
C LEU A 267 9.80 -10.66 -10.73
N PHE A 268 10.87 -11.06 -10.03
CA PHE A 268 11.94 -10.17 -9.60
C PHE A 268 12.71 -9.58 -10.80
N ALA A 269 13.01 -10.40 -11.81
CA ALA A 269 13.64 -9.98 -13.06
C ALA A 269 12.74 -9.01 -13.87
N VAL A 270 11.43 -9.28 -13.96
CA VAL A 270 10.46 -8.35 -14.58
C VAL A 270 10.43 -7.01 -13.85
N ILE A 271 10.44 -6.99 -12.51
CA ILE A 271 10.49 -5.76 -11.72
C ILE A 271 11.80 -5.00 -11.97
N ASN A 272 12.93 -5.72 -12.12
CA ASN A 272 14.21 -5.12 -12.46
C ASN A 272 14.18 -4.46 -13.85
N LEU A 273 13.56 -5.13 -14.83
CA LEU A 273 13.37 -4.59 -16.16
C LEU A 273 12.48 -3.34 -16.13
N ALA A 274 11.35 -3.38 -15.41
CA ALA A 274 10.47 -2.23 -15.25
C ALA A 274 11.22 -1.04 -14.63
N ARG A 275 12.02 -1.26 -13.59
CA ARG A 275 12.88 -0.24 -12.98
C ARG A 275 13.87 0.36 -13.98
N LYS A 276 14.52 -0.46 -14.82
CA LYS A 276 15.45 0.00 -15.86
C LYS A 276 14.77 0.79 -16.98
N LEU A 277 13.50 0.54 -17.22
CA LEU A 277 12.66 1.28 -18.15
C LEU A 277 11.99 2.49 -17.50
N GLU A 278 12.30 2.80 -16.24
CA GLU A 278 11.70 3.89 -15.47
C GLU A 278 10.17 3.77 -15.33
N VAL A 279 9.68 2.53 -15.30
CA VAL A 279 8.27 2.19 -15.13
C VAL A 279 8.02 1.68 -13.72
N ASP A 280 6.98 2.21 -13.05
CA ASP A 280 6.50 1.65 -11.80
C ASP A 280 5.80 0.29 -12.05
N PRO A 281 6.32 -0.82 -11.51
CA PRO A 281 5.81 -2.16 -11.79
C PRO A 281 4.41 -2.40 -11.22
N GLU A 282 4.08 -1.81 -10.07
CA GLU A 282 2.77 -1.98 -9.43
C GLU A 282 1.69 -1.28 -10.28
N LEU A 283 1.96 -0.03 -10.68
CA LEU A 283 1.03 0.74 -11.51
C LEU A 283 0.87 0.12 -12.90
N ALA A 284 1.97 -0.36 -13.51
CA ALA A 284 1.94 -1.02 -14.81
C ALA A 284 1.11 -2.31 -14.77
N LEU A 285 1.29 -3.14 -13.73
CA LEU A 285 0.54 -4.37 -13.55
C LEU A 285 -0.96 -4.10 -13.35
N ARG A 286 -1.31 -3.11 -12.53
CA ARG A 286 -2.72 -2.68 -12.33
C ARG A 286 -3.36 -2.21 -13.62
N SER A 287 -2.66 -1.37 -14.37
CA SER A 287 -3.13 -0.88 -15.67
C SER A 287 -3.36 -2.05 -16.65
N ALA A 288 -2.48 -3.04 -16.68
CA ALA A 288 -2.64 -4.24 -17.49
C ALA A 288 -3.85 -5.10 -17.05
N ALA A 289 -4.03 -5.30 -15.74
CA ALA A 289 -5.18 -6.02 -15.18
C ALA A 289 -6.50 -5.32 -15.49
N GLY A 290 -6.56 -3.99 -15.40
CA GLY A 290 -7.71 -3.18 -15.78
C GLY A 290 -8.08 -3.34 -17.26
N ARG A 291 -7.09 -3.30 -18.16
CA ARG A 291 -7.31 -3.58 -19.60
C ARG A 291 -7.82 -5.00 -19.83
N PHE A 292 -7.30 -6.00 -19.11
CA PHE A 292 -7.78 -7.37 -19.21
C PHE A 292 -9.25 -7.47 -18.79
N ARG A 293 -9.60 -6.92 -17.63
CA ARG A 293 -10.99 -6.87 -17.13
C ARG A 293 -11.93 -6.24 -18.15
N ALA A 294 -11.63 -5.03 -18.61
CA ALA A 294 -12.48 -4.32 -19.56
C ALA A 294 -12.70 -5.11 -20.86
N ARG A 295 -11.66 -5.80 -21.35
CA ARG A 295 -11.77 -6.64 -22.55
C ARG A 295 -12.63 -7.88 -22.33
N VAL A 296 -12.52 -8.55 -21.18
CA VAL A 296 -13.36 -9.71 -20.86
C VAL A 296 -14.83 -9.29 -20.71
N GLU A 297 -15.09 -8.16 -20.04
CA GLU A 297 -16.45 -7.61 -19.90
C GLU A 297 -17.04 -7.23 -21.27
N ALA A 298 -16.27 -6.58 -22.14
CA ALA A 298 -16.69 -6.26 -23.49
C ALA A 298 -16.91 -7.52 -24.36
N ALA A 299 -16.04 -8.53 -24.24
CA ALA A 299 -16.21 -9.81 -24.94
C ALA A 299 -17.50 -10.53 -24.51
N ALA A 300 -17.80 -10.53 -23.20
CA ALA A 300 -19.03 -11.10 -22.69
C ALA A 300 -20.28 -10.37 -23.21
N ALA A 301 -20.25 -9.03 -23.24
CA ALA A 301 -21.35 -8.23 -23.79
C ALA A 301 -21.56 -8.48 -25.30
N LEU A 302 -20.48 -8.67 -26.07
CA LEU A 302 -20.58 -9.04 -27.49
C LEU A 302 -21.22 -10.41 -27.70
N ALA A 303 -20.87 -11.40 -26.86
CA ALA A 303 -21.46 -12.72 -26.93
C ALA A 303 -22.96 -12.69 -26.57
N GLU A 304 -23.32 -11.96 -25.51
CA GLU A 304 -24.72 -11.80 -25.10
C GLU A 304 -25.56 -11.11 -26.19
N ALA A 305 -25.02 -10.10 -26.88
CA ALA A 305 -25.67 -9.44 -28.01
C ALA A 305 -25.94 -10.38 -29.20
N GLU A 306 -25.17 -11.47 -29.32
CA GLU A 306 -25.37 -12.53 -30.32
C GLU A 306 -26.22 -13.71 -29.79
N GLY A 307 -26.75 -13.59 -28.56
CA GLY A 307 -27.59 -14.62 -27.94
C GLY A 307 -26.80 -15.79 -27.35
N GLU A 308 -25.49 -15.63 -27.17
CA GLU A 308 -24.59 -16.63 -26.59
C GLU A 308 -24.30 -16.33 -25.11
N ASP A 309 -24.20 -17.37 -24.28
CA ASP A 309 -23.71 -17.24 -22.90
C ASP A 309 -22.19 -17.43 -22.89
N PHE A 310 -21.45 -16.31 -22.73
CA PHE A 310 -19.99 -16.29 -22.72
C PHE A 310 -19.37 -17.31 -21.77
N GLY A 311 -19.94 -17.52 -20.58
CA GLY A 311 -19.41 -18.45 -19.57
C GLY A 311 -19.52 -19.92 -19.97
N SER A 312 -20.43 -20.24 -20.88
CA SER A 312 -20.66 -21.60 -21.39
C SER A 312 -19.87 -21.94 -22.64
N LEU A 313 -19.29 -20.94 -23.31
CA LEU A 313 -18.54 -21.11 -24.55
C LEU A 313 -17.20 -21.83 -24.31
N PRO A 314 -16.75 -22.67 -25.26
CA PRO A 314 -15.39 -23.19 -25.24
C PRO A 314 -14.37 -22.05 -25.37
N LEU A 315 -13.18 -22.24 -24.80
CA LEU A 315 -12.14 -21.20 -24.74
C LEU A 315 -11.83 -20.59 -26.11
N ASP A 316 -11.75 -21.39 -27.17
CA ASP A 316 -11.48 -20.89 -28.52
C ASP A 316 -12.55 -19.86 -28.98
N ARG A 317 -13.82 -20.08 -28.63
CA ARG A 317 -14.92 -19.14 -28.92
C ARG A 317 -14.88 -17.91 -28.00
N GLN A 318 -14.52 -18.08 -26.74
CA GLN A 318 -14.31 -16.95 -25.82
C GLN A 318 -13.18 -16.03 -26.32
N GLU A 319 -12.09 -16.63 -26.82
CA GLU A 319 -10.94 -15.92 -27.38
C GLU A 319 -11.32 -15.14 -28.64
N GLU A 320 -12.18 -15.68 -29.51
CA GLU A 320 -12.69 -14.93 -30.66
C GLU A 320 -13.41 -13.63 -30.23
N TYR A 321 -14.29 -13.69 -29.22
CA TYR A 321 -14.94 -12.50 -28.67
C TYR A 321 -13.94 -11.55 -27.99
N TYR A 322 -12.94 -12.09 -27.29
CA TYR A 322 -11.87 -11.31 -26.67
C TYR A 322 -11.03 -10.54 -27.69
N GLN A 323 -10.65 -11.17 -28.80
CA GLN A 323 -9.92 -10.52 -29.88
C GLN A 323 -10.77 -9.46 -30.60
N ARG A 324 -12.08 -9.69 -30.76
CA ARG A 324 -13.00 -8.67 -31.28
C ARG A 324 -13.10 -7.46 -30.34
N ALA A 325 -13.13 -7.68 -29.03
CA ALA A 325 -13.15 -6.62 -28.03
C ALA A 325 -11.82 -5.84 -27.92
N LYS A 326 -10.72 -6.40 -28.44
CA LYS A 326 -9.40 -5.77 -28.48
C LYS A 326 -9.24 -4.77 -29.64
N GLY A 327 -10.17 -4.80 -30.61
CA GLY A 327 -10.16 -4.05 -31.87
C GLY A 327 -9.72 -2.59 -31.77
#